data_AF-A0A316LCF3-F1
#
_entry.id   AF-A0A316LCF3-F1
#
_cell.length_a   1.000
_cell.length_b   1.000
_cell.length_c   1.000
_cell.angle_alpha   90.00
_cell.angle_beta   90.00
_cell.angle_gamma   90.00
#
_symmetry.space_group_name_H-M   'P 1'
#
loop_
_entity.id
_entity.type
_entity.pdbx_description
1 polymer ?
#
loop_
_entity_poly.entity_id
_entity_poly.type
_entity_poly.pdbx_seq_one_letter_code
_entity_poly.pdbx_strand_id
1 'polypeptide(L)'
;MNKLIIPFLLLCGIAFSYPQNSTQTPDIYICPPCGLECDNTEHTNPGICSFCNMTLMKKENVKTIAFYLQERVEVLDFAGPMEVLSYAGFNVFTVSAKKDPIKSQGILSVIPDYTIEDAPEADILAFFGGNASPTSKNPKVMEWIKKQEQVKYHFSVCTGAFILAEAGILDGKTATTFHSSLDNLKNNYPKINVRKNVRFVDNGRVITTAGISAGIDGALHLVAKLHGLNAAKRIAYNMEYDNWQLGNGLILSEDNPYENRISNSDLAPFEGLYEYKDGGQITLKINKKDGDLYTIVDELVYPLYHEKDDTFSNIADIKILFKRNASDQIVGYSLDNDAKVYKKL
;
A
#
# COMPACT_ATOMS: atom_id res chain seq x y z
N MET A 1 -29.36 -58.69 46.36
CA MET A 1 -30.79 -58.39 46.11
C MET A 1 -30.89 -57.42 44.95
N ASN A 2 -31.55 -57.87 43.87
CA ASN A 2 -32.13 -57.13 42.72
C ASN A 2 -31.30 -56.00 42.08
N LYS A 3 -30.61 -56.29 40.95
CA LYS A 3 -31.09 -56.19 39.54
C LYS A 3 -31.52 -54.77 39.14
N LEU A 4 -30.72 -54.14 38.27
CA LEU A 4 -31.26 -53.47 37.09
C LEU A 4 -30.21 -53.44 35.96
N ILE A 5 -30.48 -54.21 34.91
CA ILE A 5 -29.83 -54.15 33.61
C ILE A 5 -30.52 -53.04 32.82
N ILE A 6 -29.77 -52.09 32.26
CA ILE A 6 -30.26 -51.14 31.25
C ILE A 6 -29.42 -51.38 29.99
N PRO A 7 -30.04 -51.66 28.82
CA PRO A 7 -29.31 -52.02 27.62
C PRO A 7 -28.71 -50.79 26.93
N PHE A 8 -27.53 -51.02 26.35
CA PHE A 8 -26.77 -50.08 25.54
C PHE A 8 -27.50 -49.88 24.20
N LEU A 9 -28.17 -48.75 24.02
CA LEU A 9 -28.74 -48.32 22.73
C LEU A 9 -27.69 -47.50 21.99
N LEU A 10 -27.01 -48.14 21.03
CA LEU A 10 -26.21 -47.46 20.01
C LEU A 10 -27.15 -46.59 19.16
N LEU A 11 -27.19 -45.27 19.44
CA LEU A 11 -27.70 -44.29 18.49
C LEU A 11 -26.60 -44.01 17.46
N CYS A 12 -26.72 -44.61 16.27
CA CYS A 12 -26.08 -44.11 15.06
C CYS A 12 -26.69 -42.74 14.74
N GLY A 13 -26.04 -41.66 15.18
CA GLY A 13 -26.31 -40.32 14.72
C GLY A 13 -25.86 -40.17 13.27
N ILE A 14 -26.81 -40.15 12.34
CA ILE A 14 -26.57 -39.75 10.96
C ILE A 14 -26.25 -38.26 10.98
N ALA A 15 -24.98 -37.91 10.81
CA ALA A 15 -24.56 -36.53 10.61
C ALA A 15 -25.07 -36.07 9.24
N PHE A 16 -26.15 -35.30 9.24
CA PHE A 16 -26.56 -34.54 8.06
C PHE A 16 -25.56 -33.39 7.86
N SER A 17 -24.59 -33.61 6.98
CA SER A 17 -23.73 -32.56 6.46
C SER A 17 -24.59 -31.62 5.60
N TYR A 18 -24.99 -30.48 6.15
CA TYR A 18 -25.52 -29.40 5.33
C TYR A 18 -24.36 -28.82 4.49
N PRO A 19 -24.46 -28.78 3.16
CA PRO A 19 -23.51 -28.03 2.36
C PRO A 19 -23.64 -26.55 2.73
N GLN A 20 -22.62 -26.02 3.41
CA GLN A 20 -22.42 -24.58 3.55
C GLN A 20 -22.07 -24.04 2.15
N ASN A 21 -23.09 -23.73 1.36
CA ASN A 21 -22.93 -22.81 0.24
C ASN A 21 -22.64 -21.44 0.86
N SER A 22 -21.36 -21.12 1.04
CA SER A 22 -20.94 -19.75 1.26
C SER A 22 -21.24 -18.97 -0.02
N THR A 23 -22.41 -18.34 -0.09
CA THR A 23 -22.67 -17.26 -1.04
C THR A 23 -21.71 -16.12 -0.67
N GLN A 24 -20.52 -16.14 -1.25
CA GLN A 24 -19.58 -15.03 -1.15
C GLN A 24 -20.29 -13.81 -1.74
N THR A 25 -20.52 -12.79 -0.92
CA THR A 25 -21.01 -11.50 -1.38
C THR A 25 -20.07 -11.01 -2.49
N PRO A 26 -20.58 -10.56 -3.65
CA PRO A 26 -19.71 -10.11 -4.73
C PRO A 26 -18.85 -8.94 -4.25
N ASP A 27 -17.58 -8.95 -4.65
CA ASP A 27 -16.64 -7.87 -4.37
C ASP A 27 -17.20 -6.55 -4.93
N ILE A 28 -17.25 -5.52 -4.09
CA ILE A 28 -17.61 -4.16 -4.50
C ILE A 28 -16.31 -3.40 -4.76
N TYR A 29 -16.23 -2.80 -5.93
CA TYR A 29 -15.14 -1.93 -6.34
C TYR A 29 -15.61 -0.48 -6.37
N ILE A 30 -14.75 0.44 -5.96
CA ILE A 30 -15.00 1.88 -6.01
C ILE A 30 -13.86 2.57 -6.76
N CYS A 31 -14.14 3.78 -7.21
CA CYS A 31 -13.08 4.70 -7.60
C CYS A 31 -12.29 5.10 -6.34
N PRO A 32 -10.94 5.13 -6.38
CA PRO A 32 -10.14 5.89 -5.42
C PRO A 32 -10.75 7.28 -5.20
N PRO A 33 -10.88 7.78 -3.96
CA PRO A 33 -11.47 9.09 -3.71
C PRO A 33 -10.70 10.17 -4.47
N CYS A 34 -11.30 10.74 -5.51
CA CYS A 34 -10.68 11.74 -6.37
C CYS A 34 -11.44 13.08 -6.36
N GLY A 35 -12.49 13.19 -5.55
CA GLY A 35 -13.32 14.38 -5.39
C GLY A 35 -14.26 14.63 -6.58
N LEU A 36 -14.41 13.65 -7.46
CA LEU A 36 -15.25 13.74 -8.66
C LEU A 36 -16.54 12.95 -8.48
N GLU A 37 -17.47 13.09 -9.43
CA GLU A 37 -18.77 12.41 -9.39
C GLU A 37 -18.64 10.88 -9.24
N CYS A 38 -17.53 10.32 -9.72
CA CYS A 38 -17.26 8.89 -9.69
C CYS A 38 -17.01 8.31 -8.30
N ASP A 39 -16.71 9.13 -7.28
CA ASP A 39 -16.42 8.67 -5.92
C ASP A 39 -17.61 7.95 -5.26
N ASN A 40 -18.82 8.23 -5.73
CA ASN A 40 -20.05 7.61 -5.21
C ASN A 40 -20.50 6.39 -6.04
N THR A 41 -19.71 5.97 -7.02
CA THR A 41 -20.07 4.86 -7.92
C THR A 41 -19.47 3.56 -7.42
N GLU A 42 -20.31 2.53 -7.38
CA GLU A 42 -19.90 1.16 -7.10
C GLU A 42 -19.87 0.34 -8.38
N HIS A 43 -18.88 -0.52 -8.48
CA HIS A 43 -18.66 -1.44 -9.60
C HIS A 43 -18.59 -2.87 -9.06
N THR A 44 -19.10 -3.83 -9.82
CA THR A 44 -19.10 -5.25 -9.42
C THR A 44 -17.92 -6.03 -10.02
N ASN A 45 -17.07 -5.37 -10.81
CA ASN A 45 -15.92 -5.97 -11.48
C ASN A 45 -14.69 -5.05 -11.31
N PRO A 46 -13.48 -5.61 -11.27
CA PRO A 46 -12.26 -4.81 -11.38
C PRO A 46 -12.18 -4.12 -12.75
N GLY A 47 -11.36 -3.08 -12.84
CA GLY A 47 -11.13 -2.39 -14.10
C GLY A 47 -10.65 -0.96 -13.90
N ILE A 48 -10.85 -0.14 -14.93
CA ILE A 48 -10.53 1.29 -14.92
C ILE A 48 -11.85 2.07 -14.83
N CYS A 49 -11.89 3.10 -13.98
CA CYS A 49 -13.01 4.03 -13.91
C CYS A 49 -13.17 4.76 -15.25
N SER A 50 -14.35 4.68 -15.86
CA SER A 50 -14.62 5.33 -17.15
C SER A 50 -14.66 6.86 -17.09
N PHE A 51 -14.67 7.44 -15.89
CA PHE A 51 -14.71 8.89 -15.68
C PHE A 51 -13.32 9.49 -15.47
N CYS A 52 -12.58 9.01 -14.46
CA CYS A 52 -11.27 9.56 -14.10
C CYS A 52 -10.08 8.74 -14.64
N ASN A 53 -10.33 7.61 -15.29
CA ASN A 53 -9.32 6.70 -15.82
C ASN A 53 -8.36 6.10 -14.77
N MET A 54 -8.73 6.13 -13.49
CA MET A 54 -8.00 5.46 -12.41
C MET A 54 -8.42 3.99 -12.28
N THR A 55 -7.51 3.13 -11.83
CA THR A 55 -7.83 1.72 -11.53
C THR A 55 -8.77 1.63 -10.33
N LEU A 56 -9.86 0.87 -10.47
CA LEU A 56 -10.84 0.62 -9.42
C LEU A 56 -10.26 -0.26 -8.31
N MET A 57 -10.71 -0.06 -7.08
CA MET A 57 -10.22 -0.76 -5.90
C MET A 57 -11.35 -1.41 -5.10
N LYS A 58 -11.09 -2.54 -4.44
CA LYS A 58 -12.09 -3.17 -3.57
C LYS A 58 -12.43 -2.24 -2.40
N LYS A 59 -13.72 -2.02 -2.16
CA LYS A 59 -14.25 -1.12 -1.12
C LYS A 59 -13.78 -1.49 0.28
N GLU A 60 -13.70 -2.78 0.59
CA GLU A 60 -13.22 -3.29 1.88
C GLU A 60 -11.74 -2.98 2.17
N ASN A 61 -10.96 -2.68 1.13
CA ASN A 61 -9.54 -2.38 1.25
C ASN A 61 -9.25 -0.90 1.48
N VAL A 62 -10.26 -0.03 1.40
CA VAL A 62 -10.07 1.42 1.61
C VAL A 62 -9.59 1.67 3.03
N LYS A 63 -8.39 2.23 3.16
CA LYS A 63 -7.81 2.67 4.43
C LYS A 63 -7.95 4.17 4.58
N THR A 64 -8.23 4.60 5.80
CA THR A 64 -8.35 6.02 6.13
C THR A 64 -7.08 6.52 6.81
N ILE A 65 -6.54 7.64 6.35
CA ILE A 65 -5.30 8.23 6.89
C ILE A 65 -5.46 9.72 7.18
N ALA A 66 -5.19 10.10 8.43
CA ALA A 66 -5.22 11.48 8.88
C ALA A 66 -3.82 12.11 8.74
N PHE A 67 -3.70 13.13 7.92
CA PHE A 67 -2.49 13.91 7.73
C PHE A 67 -2.49 15.11 8.66
N TYR A 68 -1.73 15.04 9.77
CA TYR A 68 -1.61 16.17 10.68
C TYR A 68 -0.64 17.21 10.10
N LEU A 69 -1.15 18.40 9.79
CA LEU A 69 -0.40 19.52 9.23
C LEU A 69 -0.23 20.62 10.27
N GLN A 70 1.01 21.08 10.46
CA GLN A 70 1.34 22.22 11.32
C GLN A 70 1.75 23.47 10.54
N GLU A 71 1.67 24.61 11.21
CA GLU A 71 2.31 25.85 10.76
C GLU A 71 3.78 25.62 10.42
N ARG A 72 4.18 26.02 9.22
CA ARG A 72 5.50 25.77 8.59
C ARG A 72 5.83 24.29 8.33
N VAL A 73 4.82 23.46 8.04
CA VAL A 73 5.03 22.11 7.51
C VAL A 73 5.78 22.17 6.17
N GLU A 74 6.69 21.22 5.93
CA GLU A 74 7.41 21.06 4.66
C GLU A 74 6.44 20.55 3.57
N VAL A 75 6.37 21.23 2.41
CA VAL A 75 5.34 20.93 1.39
C VAL A 75 5.45 19.49 0.91
N LEU A 76 6.66 19.11 0.49
CA LEU A 76 6.87 17.82 -0.15
C LEU A 76 6.85 16.66 0.85
N ASP A 77 7.05 16.94 2.15
CA ASP A 77 6.91 15.92 3.19
C ASP A 77 5.50 15.35 3.26
N PHE A 78 4.45 16.17 3.05
CA PHE A 78 3.07 15.67 3.00
C PHE A 78 2.56 15.45 1.58
N ALA A 79 2.90 16.32 0.62
CA ALA A 79 2.37 16.23 -0.74
C ALA A 79 2.85 14.97 -1.47
N GLY A 80 4.11 14.56 -1.29
CA GLY A 80 4.64 13.34 -1.91
C GLY A 80 3.89 12.08 -1.44
N PRO A 81 3.84 11.80 -0.12
CA PRO A 81 3.02 10.72 0.42
C PRO A 81 1.53 10.84 0.09
N MET A 82 0.96 12.06 0.09
CA MET A 82 -0.44 12.30 -0.26
C MET A 82 -0.75 11.77 -1.65
N GLU A 83 0.11 12.08 -2.63
CA GLU A 83 -0.06 11.65 -4.01
C GLU A 83 -0.05 10.12 -4.13
N VAL A 84 0.95 9.47 -3.52
CA VAL A 84 1.06 8.00 -3.51
C VAL A 84 -0.19 7.34 -2.93
N LEU A 85 -0.65 7.84 -1.78
CA LEU A 85 -1.78 7.24 -1.06
C LEU A 85 -3.12 7.53 -1.73
N SER A 86 -3.27 8.70 -2.36
CA SER A 86 -4.43 9.04 -3.19
C SER A 86 -4.52 8.10 -4.41
N TYR A 87 -3.42 7.88 -5.12
CA TYR A 87 -3.35 6.90 -6.22
C TYR A 87 -3.58 5.45 -5.76
N ALA A 88 -3.22 5.14 -4.50
CA ALA A 88 -3.54 3.87 -3.86
C ALA A 88 -4.98 3.77 -3.35
N GLY A 89 -5.74 4.87 -3.46
CA GLY A 89 -7.13 5.03 -3.06
C GLY A 89 -7.40 4.96 -1.57
N PHE A 90 -6.43 5.43 -0.78
CA PHE A 90 -6.66 5.74 0.62
C PHE A 90 -7.63 6.92 0.71
N ASN A 91 -8.49 6.89 1.72
CA ASN A 91 -9.23 8.07 2.12
C ASN A 91 -8.31 8.99 2.95
N VAL A 92 -7.70 9.98 2.28
CA VAL A 92 -6.78 10.93 2.90
C VAL A 92 -7.53 12.18 3.30
N PHE A 93 -7.39 12.60 4.56
CA PHE A 93 -7.88 13.92 5.01
C PHE A 93 -6.84 14.64 5.86
N THR A 94 -6.91 15.96 5.89
CA THR A 94 -5.97 16.80 6.62
C THR A 94 -6.53 17.27 7.95
N VAL A 95 -5.69 17.25 8.99
CA VAL A 95 -6.02 17.65 10.36
C VAL A 95 -5.02 18.71 10.83
N SER A 96 -5.47 19.68 11.61
CA SER A 96 -4.56 20.59 12.31
C SER A 96 -5.08 20.96 13.69
N ALA A 97 -4.28 21.69 14.47
CA ALA A 97 -4.75 22.22 15.75
C ALA A 97 -5.89 23.26 15.60
N LYS A 98 -6.06 23.85 14.41
CA LYS A 98 -7.06 24.87 14.12
C LYS A 98 -7.40 24.91 12.63
N LYS A 99 -8.56 25.48 12.28
CA LYS A 99 -9.07 25.62 10.89
C LYS A 99 -8.44 26.76 10.08
N ASP A 100 -7.69 27.66 10.73
CA ASP A 100 -7.03 28.77 10.03
C ASP A 100 -6.07 28.25 8.95
N PRO A 101 -5.89 28.99 7.84
CA PRO A 101 -4.89 28.64 6.84
C PRO A 101 -3.50 28.47 7.47
N ILE A 102 -2.91 27.30 7.23
CA ILE A 102 -1.55 26.94 7.61
C ILE A 102 -0.63 27.53 6.54
N LYS A 103 0.29 28.41 6.92
CA LYS A 103 1.38 28.75 6.00
C LYS A 103 2.39 27.62 6.10
N SER A 104 2.76 27.03 4.96
CA SER A 104 3.91 26.12 4.88
C SER A 104 5.20 26.91 5.14
N GLN A 105 6.36 26.52 4.65
CA GLN A 105 7.64 27.22 4.87
C GLN A 105 7.74 28.57 4.11
N GLY A 106 6.70 29.40 4.17
CA GLY A 106 6.59 30.68 3.47
C GLY A 106 6.07 30.57 2.04
N ILE A 107 5.89 29.35 1.51
CA ILE A 107 5.60 29.11 0.09
C ILE A 107 4.08 29.21 -0.17
N LEU A 108 3.31 28.21 0.22
CA LEU A 108 1.87 28.13 -0.01
C LEU A 108 1.08 28.07 1.30
N SER A 109 -0.23 28.33 1.21
CA SER A 109 -1.17 28.18 2.33
C SER A 109 -2.05 26.97 2.10
N VAL A 110 -2.28 26.18 3.15
CA VAL A 110 -3.17 25.00 3.14
C VAL A 110 -4.30 25.25 4.14
N ILE A 111 -5.54 25.01 3.75
CA ILE A 111 -6.68 25.04 4.68
C ILE A 111 -6.97 23.58 5.07
N PRO A 112 -6.87 23.21 6.36
CA PRO A 112 -7.11 21.83 6.77
C PRO A 112 -8.61 21.47 6.71
N ASP A 113 -8.88 20.20 6.42
CA ASP A 113 -10.23 19.64 6.33
C ASP A 113 -10.89 19.58 7.72
N TYR A 114 -10.10 19.29 8.75
CA TYR A 114 -10.56 19.12 10.14
C TYR A 114 -9.59 19.75 11.14
N THR A 115 -10.08 20.02 12.35
CA THR A 115 -9.26 20.26 13.53
C THR A 115 -9.10 18.99 14.36
N ILE A 116 -8.21 19.00 15.35
CA ILE A 116 -8.08 17.89 16.32
C ILE A 116 -9.36 17.66 17.16
N GLU A 117 -10.30 18.60 17.15
CA GLU A 117 -11.57 18.49 17.87
C GLU A 117 -12.69 17.84 17.06
N ASP A 118 -12.65 17.91 15.72
CA ASP A 118 -13.71 17.42 14.83
C ASP A 118 -13.23 16.39 13.78
N ALA A 119 -11.95 16.02 13.80
CA ALA A 119 -11.41 15.00 12.91
C ALA A 119 -12.10 13.64 13.12
N PRO A 120 -12.50 12.95 12.03
CA PRO A 120 -13.03 11.59 12.11
C PRO A 120 -11.94 10.58 12.51
N GLU A 121 -12.35 9.37 12.87
CA GLU A 121 -11.42 8.27 13.13
C GLU A 121 -10.63 7.89 11.86
N ALA A 122 -9.40 7.42 12.05
CA ALA A 122 -8.53 6.97 10.97
C ALA A 122 -7.83 5.65 11.33
N ASP A 123 -7.49 4.85 10.32
CA ASP A 123 -6.67 3.66 10.50
C ASP A 123 -5.19 4.04 10.75
N ILE A 124 -4.78 5.20 10.24
CA ILE A 124 -3.38 5.65 10.19
C ILE A 124 -3.29 7.14 10.55
N LEU A 125 -2.31 7.50 11.38
CA LEU A 125 -1.90 8.90 11.60
C LEU A 125 -0.56 9.18 10.93
N ALA A 126 -0.48 10.29 10.18
CA ALA A 126 0.75 10.73 9.54
C ALA A 126 1.21 12.10 10.04
N PHE A 127 2.52 12.22 10.30
CA PHE A 127 3.16 13.43 10.82
C PHE A 127 4.35 13.86 9.97
N PHE A 128 4.47 15.16 9.70
CA PHE A 128 5.41 15.67 8.72
C PHE A 128 6.43 16.63 9.33
N GLY A 129 7.52 16.88 8.61
CA GLY A 129 8.59 17.75 9.07
C GLY A 129 8.32 19.23 8.84
N GLY A 130 9.41 19.99 8.74
CA GLY A 130 9.39 21.44 8.93
C GLY A 130 9.36 21.76 10.42
N ASN A 131 8.38 22.54 10.87
CA ASN A 131 8.32 23.04 12.24
C ASN A 131 7.61 22.08 13.22
N ALA A 132 8.07 20.82 13.30
CA ALA A 132 7.45 19.77 14.12
C ALA A 132 7.66 19.96 15.64
N SER A 133 8.71 20.68 16.08
CA SER A 133 9.03 20.80 17.51
C SER A 133 7.99 21.58 18.34
N PRO A 134 7.42 22.71 17.89
CA PRO A 134 6.30 23.34 18.59
C PRO A 134 5.06 22.45 18.68
N THR A 135 4.78 21.67 17.63
CA THR A 135 3.68 20.70 17.62
C THR A 135 3.89 19.60 18.65
N SER A 136 5.10 19.03 18.74
CA SER A 136 5.39 17.98 19.72
C SER A 136 5.15 18.49 21.15
N LYS A 137 5.45 19.76 21.43
CA LYS A 137 5.22 20.39 22.74
C LYS A 137 3.78 20.86 23.00
N ASN A 138 2.86 20.70 22.05
CA ASN A 138 1.48 21.14 22.22
C ASN A 138 0.66 20.07 22.97
N PRO A 139 0.21 20.33 24.21
CA PRO A 139 -0.48 19.32 25.02
C PRO A 139 -1.80 18.87 24.40
N LYS A 140 -2.52 19.74 23.69
CA LYS A 140 -3.79 19.39 23.04
C LYS A 140 -3.58 18.39 21.90
N VAL A 141 -2.52 18.58 21.13
CA VAL A 141 -2.16 17.67 20.02
C VAL A 141 -1.72 16.32 20.58
N MET A 142 -0.90 16.32 21.64
CA MET A 142 -0.48 15.06 22.30
C MET A 142 -1.67 14.32 22.92
N GLU A 143 -2.62 15.04 23.52
CA GLU A 143 -3.84 14.45 24.04
C GLU A 143 -4.72 13.86 22.92
N TRP A 144 -4.86 14.58 21.80
CA TRP A 144 -5.57 14.08 20.62
C TRP A 144 -4.94 12.78 20.11
N ILE A 145 -3.62 12.73 19.91
CA ILE A 145 -2.92 11.52 19.47
C ILE A 145 -3.20 10.34 20.41
N LYS A 146 -3.11 10.56 21.72
CA LYS A 146 -3.35 9.51 22.73
C LYS A 146 -4.78 8.98 22.74
N LYS A 147 -5.77 9.79 22.34
CA LYS A 147 -7.18 9.36 22.25
C LYS A 147 -7.46 8.47 21.04
N GLN A 148 -6.56 8.41 20.06
CA GLN A 148 -6.74 7.62 18.85
C GLN A 148 -6.36 6.13 19.06
N GLU A 149 -7.02 5.46 20.01
CA GLU A 149 -6.69 4.08 20.42
C GLU A 149 -6.90 3.04 19.30
N GLN A 150 -7.75 3.34 18.31
CA GLN A 150 -8.07 2.46 17.18
C GLN A 150 -7.05 2.56 16.03
N VAL A 151 -6.13 3.52 16.07
CA VAL A 151 -5.11 3.70 15.03
C VAL A 151 -4.15 2.51 15.03
N LYS A 152 -4.06 1.85 13.88
CA LYS A 152 -3.26 0.62 13.71
C LYS A 152 -1.83 0.92 13.28
N TYR A 153 -1.66 1.95 12.46
CA TYR A 153 -0.36 2.33 11.89
C TYR A 153 -0.05 3.81 12.11
N HIS A 154 1.24 4.12 12.19
CA HIS A 154 1.72 5.49 12.22
C HIS A 154 2.75 5.70 11.11
N PHE A 155 2.70 6.87 10.50
CA PHE A 155 3.62 7.27 9.44
C PHE A 155 4.28 8.59 9.83
N SER A 156 5.56 8.78 9.53
CA SER A 156 6.15 10.10 9.62
C SER A 156 7.23 10.36 8.60
N VAL A 157 7.31 11.61 8.14
CA VAL A 157 8.39 12.10 7.28
C VAL A 157 9.24 13.12 8.03
N CYS A 158 10.55 13.09 7.78
CA CYS A 158 11.48 14.12 8.24
C CYS A 158 11.39 14.31 9.77
N THR A 159 11.24 15.54 10.25
CA THR A 159 11.12 15.85 11.69
C THR A 159 9.76 15.50 12.30
N GLY A 160 8.80 14.99 11.52
CA GLY A 160 7.53 14.46 12.02
C GLY A 160 7.72 13.33 13.05
N ALA A 161 8.84 12.61 12.98
CA ALA A 161 9.22 11.59 13.96
C ALA A 161 9.30 12.12 15.40
N PHE A 162 9.57 13.41 15.62
CA PHE A 162 9.60 14.01 16.95
C PHE A 162 8.20 14.08 17.60
N ILE A 163 7.15 14.19 16.79
CA ILE A 163 5.76 14.17 17.29
C ILE A 163 5.43 12.76 17.80
N LEU A 164 5.81 11.73 17.03
CA LEU A 164 5.67 10.33 17.46
C LEU A 164 6.54 9.98 18.68
N ALA A 165 7.75 10.54 18.76
CA ALA A 165 8.64 10.37 19.91
C ALA A 165 8.02 10.96 21.19
N GLU A 166 7.51 12.19 21.13
CA GLU A 166 6.89 12.88 22.26
C GLU A 166 5.59 12.20 22.73
N ALA A 167 4.82 11.64 21.79
CA ALA A 167 3.65 10.84 22.11
C ALA A 167 3.98 9.48 22.78
N GLY A 168 5.27 9.11 22.86
CA GLY A 168 5.73 7.82 23.39
C GLY A 168 5.55 6.64 22.43
N ILE A 169 5.12 6.89 21.19
CA ILE A 169 4.84 5.85 20.19
C ILE A 169 6.13 5.16 19.72
N LEU A 170 7.26 5.88 19.74
CA LEU A 170 8.57 5.37 19.35
C LEU A 170 9.39 4.76 20.50
N ASP A 171 8.89 4.77 21.74
CA ASP A 171 9.63 4.25 22.90
C ASP A 171 10.00 2.76 22.70
N GLY A 172 11.30 2.46 22.79
CA GLY A 172 11.83 1.11 22.60
C GLY A 172 11.84 0.61 21.15
N LYS A 173 11.51 1.48 20.18
CA LYS A 173 11.44 1.12 18.75
C LYS A 173 12.65 1.62 17.98
N THR A 174 12.87 1.01 16.82
CA THR A 174 13.82 1.51 15.81
C THR A 174 13.11 2.54 14.93
N ALA A 175 13.76 3.68 14.68
CA ALA A 175 13.22 4.75 13.84
C ALA A 175 14.33 5.53 13.11
N THR A 176 13.96 6.33 12.13
CA THR A 176 14.83 7.34 11.50
C THR A 176 14.12 8.70 11.43
N THR A 177 14.84 9.73 11.00
CA THR A 177 14.33 11.10 10.81
C THR A 177 15.21 11.83 9.79
N PHE A 178 14.97 13.12 9.59
CA PHE A 178 15.82 13.98 8.76
C PHE A 178 17.29 13.91 9.18
N HIS A 179 18.21 13.87 8.23
CA HIS A 179 19.62 13.59 8.49
C HIS A 179 20.24 14.54 9.53
N SER A 180 19.91 15.83 9.47
CA SER A 180 20.42 16.84 10.42
C SER A 180 19.78 16.77 11.81
N SER A 181 18.72 15.98 11.97
CA SER A 181 17.97 15.83 13.21
C SER A 181 18.17 14.48 13.89
N LEU A 182 18.94 13.57 13.29
CA LEU A 182 19.20 12.22 13.83
C LEU A 182 19.83 12.26 15.22
N ASP A 183 20.87 13.08 15.42
CA ASP A 183 21.53 13.17 16.73
C ASP A 183 20.65 13.84 17.77
N ASN A 184 19.82 14.81 17.38
CA ASN A 184 18.86 15.45 18.27
C ASN A 184 17.77 14.47 18.73
N LEU A 185 17.22 13.66 17.81
CA LEU A 185 16.25 12.61 18.15
C LEU A 185 16.87 11.60 19.12
N LYS A 186 18.09 11.15 18.84
CA LYS A 186 18.81 10.18 19.69
C LYS A 186 19.07 10.72 21.09
N ASN A 187 19.49 11.97 21.21
CA ASN A 187 19.87 12.56 22.49
C ASN A 187 18.66 12.87 23.37
N ASN A 188 17.55 13.35 22.79
CA ASN A 188 16.36 13.72 23.56
C ASN A 188 15.46 12.53 23.88
N TYR A 189 15.51 11.47 23.06
CA TYR A 189 14.67 10.28 23.21
C TYR A 189 15.54 9.01 23.23
N PRO A 190 16.31 8.77 24.31
CA PRO A 190 17.34 7.72 24.37
C PRO A 190 16.79 6.29 24.31
N LYS A 191 15.48 6.09 24.48
CA LYS A 191 14.83 4.79 24.29
C LYS A 191 14.64 4.41 22.82
N ILE A 192 14.79 5.36 21.89
CA ILE A 192 14.64 5.13 20.46
C ILE A 192 15.98 4.62 19.89
N ASN A 193 15.94 3.50 19.19
CA ASN A 193 17.08 3.01 18.41
C ASN A 193 17.14 3.76 17.06
N VAL A 194 17.76 4.94 17.07
CA VAL A 194 17.84 5.81 15.88
C VAL A 194 18.81 5.25 14.84
N ARG A 195 18.34 5.10 13.60
CA ARG A 195 19.12 4.60 12.46
C ARG A 195 19.48 5.72 11.50
N LYS A 196 20.77 5.76 11.13
CA LYS A 196 21.33 6.66 10.12
C LYS A 196 21.42 5.92 8.77
N ASN A 197 21.58 6.68 7.68
CA ASN A 197 21.82 6.16 6.32
C ASN A 197 20.75 5.16 5.83
N VAL A 198 19.49 5.40 6.18
CA VAL A 198 18.33 4.64 5.70
C VAL A 198 17.28 5.61 5.18
N ARG A 199 16.54 5.25 4.13
CA ARG A 199 15.46 6.10 3.61
C ARG A 199 14.23 6.03 4.49
N PHE A 200 13.89 4.85 4.97
CA PHE A 200 12.83 4.64 5.96
C PHE A 200 13.17 3.48 6.90
N VAL A 201 12.45 3.42 8.00
CA VAL A 201 12.41 2.29 8.93
C VAL A 201 10.95 1.87 9.09
N ASP A 202 10.65 0.59 8.84
CA ASP A 202 9.39 -0.05 9.24
C ASP A 202 9.65 -0.95 10.46
N ASN A 203 8.99 -0.66 11.57
CA ASN A 203 9.05 -1.46 12.79
C ASN A 203 7.76 -2.24 13.09
N GLY A 204 6.96 -2.50 12.05
CA GLY A 204 5.70 -3.25 12.10
C GLY A 204 4.48 -2.33 12.10
N ARG A 205 4.38 -1.45 13.11
CA ARG A 205 3.26 -0.51 13.25
C ARG A 205 3.62 0.95 13.00
N VAL A 206 4.90 1.26 12.90
CA VAL A 206 5.36 2.63 12.64
C VAL A 206 6.36 2.64 11.50
N ILE A 207 6.07 3.43 10.48
CA ILE A 207 6.97 3.73 9.38
C ILE A 207 7.48 5.15 9.57
N THR A 208 8.78 5.29 9.84
CA THR A 208 9.44 6.60 9.90
C THR A 208 10.35 6.75 8.69
N THR A 209 10.32 7.88 8.01
CA THR A 209 11.16 8.15 6.85
C THR A 209 12.15 9.27 7.16
N ALA A 210 13.23 9.31 6.39
CA ALA A 210 14.15 10.44 6.33
C ALA A 210 13.45 11.67 5.70
N GLY A 211 14.22 12.63 5.19
CA GLY A 211 13.66 13.87 4.65
C GLY A 211 12.96 13.73 3.31
N ILE A 212 11.91 14.53 3.12
CA ILE A 212 11.41 15.01 1.83
C ILE A 212 11.09 13.87 0.86
N SER A 213 12.00 13.54 -0.06
CA SER A 213 11.75 12.50 -1.08
C SER A 213 11.65 11.10 -0.48
N ALA A 214 12.26 10.86 0.68
CA ALA A 214 12.14 9.58 1.36
C ALA A 214 10.71 9.29 1.84
N GLY A 215 9.87 10.32 1.99
CA GLY A 215 8.44 10.18 2.27
C GLY A 215 7.70 9.43 1.17
N ILE A 216 8.05 9.68 -0.11
CA ILE A 216 7.43 9.01 -1.27
C ILE A 216 7.72 7.51 -1.22
N ASP A 217 8.98 7.12 -0.99
CA ASP A 217 9.35 5.71 -0.89
C ASP A 217 8.73 5.01 0.32
N GLY A 218 8.65 5.71 1.46
CA GLY A 218 7.96 5.21 2.65
C GLY A 218 6.46 5.00 2.41
N ALA A 219 5.81 5.90 1.66
CA ALA A 219 4.41 5.75 1.27
C ALA A 219 4.20 4.59 0.30
N LEU A 220 5.07 4.42 -0.71
CA LEU A 220 5.04 3.26 -1.61
C LEU A 220 5.25 1.96 -0.84
N HIS A 221 6.13 1.97 0.16
CA HIS A 221 6.29 0.83 1.06
C HIS A 221 5.03 0.56 1.90
N LEU A 222 4.40 1.59 2.46
CA LEU A 222 3.13 1.45 3.19
C LEU A 222 2.03 0.84 2.29
N VAL A 223 1.94 1.27 1.04
CA VAL A 223 1.02 0.66 0.07
C VAL A 223 1.40 -0.80 -0.20
N ALA A 224 2.68 -1.09 -0.42
CA ALA A 224 3.13 -2.47 -0.65
C ALA A 224 2.79 -3.38 0.53
N LYS A 225 2.91 -2.87 1.76
CA LYS A 225 2.58 -3.57 3.00
C LYS A 225 1.08 -3.84 3.12
N LEU A 226 0.23 -2.87 2.82
CA LEU A 226 -1.21 -2.96 3.06
C LEU A 226 -2.01 -3.53 1.88
N HIS A 227 -1.63 -3.19 0.66
CA HIS A 227 -2.34 -3.53 -0.58
C HIS A 227 -1.53 -4.48 -1.49
N GLY A 228 -0.32 -4.86 -1.09
CA GLY A 228 0.55 -5.76 -1.85
C GLY A 228 1.52 -5.03 -2.79
N LEU A 229 2.66 -5.67 -3.07
CA LEU A 229 3.76 -5.10 -3.84
C LEU A 229 3.33 -4.68 -5.26
N ASN A 230 2.53 -5.50 -5.94
CA ASN A 230 2.10 -5.20 -7.31
C ASN A 230 1.19 -3.95 -7.36
N ALA A 231 0.38 -3.71 -6.33
CA ALA A 231 -0.38 -2.46 -6.23
C ALA A 231 0.56 -1.24 -6.15
N ALA A 232 1.56 -1.29 -5.27
CA ALA A 232 2.57 -0.22 -5.15
C ALA A 232 3.37 0.00 -6.45
N LYS A 233 3.74 -1.07 -7.15
CA LYS A 233 4.44 -0.97 -8.45
C LYS A 233 3.60 -0.30 -9.53
N ARG A 234 2.29 -0.59 -9.58
CA ARG A 234 1.36 0.09 -10.51
C ARG A 234 1.23 1.57 -10.21
N ILE A 235 1.16 1.93 -8.93
CA ILE A 235 1.11 3.34 -8.50
C ILE A 235 2.40 4.06 -8.90
N ALA A 236 3.56 3.45 -8.62
CA ALA A 236 4.84 4.02 -9.04
C ALA A 236 4.90 4.23 -10.57
N TYR A 237 4.42 3.26 -11.36
CA TYR A 237 4.33 3.40 -12.82
C TYR A 237 3.39 4.55 -13.25
N ASN A 238 2.18 4.61 -12.69
CA ASN A 238 1.17 5.62 -13.04
C ASN A 238 1.58 7.04 -12.61
N MET A 239 2.42 7.17 -11.59
CA MET A 239 3.00 8.43 -11.14
C MET A 239 4.31 8.78 -11.87
N GLU A 240 4.77 7.94 -12.80
CA GLU A 240 6.08 8.07 -13.48
C GLU A 240 7.26 8.15 -12.48
N TYR A 241 7.15 7.42 -11.37
CA TYR A 241 8.16 7.36 -10.32
C TYR A 241 9.18 6.23 -10.56
N ASP A 242 9.90 6.32 -11.68
CA ASP A 242 10.70 5.23 -12.28
C ASP A 242 11.96 4.81 -11.49
N ASN A 243 12.43 5.69 -10.60
CA ASN A 243 13.67 5.47 -9.83
C ASN A 243 13.43 4.84 -8.46
N TRP A 244 12.23 4.32 -8.20
CA TRP A 244 11.95 3.58 -6.97
C TRP A 244 12.88 2.37 -6.85
N GLN A 245 13.53 2.24 -5.69
CA GLN A 245 14.34 1.08 -5.33
C GLN A 245 13.58 0.24 -4.33
N LEU A 246 13.04 -0.89 -4.81
CA LEU A 246 12.21 -1.80 -4.01
C LEU A 246 12.92 -2.21 -2.71
N GLY A 247 12.26 -2.00 -1.58
CA GLY A 247 12.79 -2.38 -0.27
C GLY A 247 14.02 -1.58 0.19
N ASN A 248 14.33 -0.43 -0.43
CA ASN A 248 15.46 0.42 0.00
C ASN A 248 15.15 1.21 1.28
N GLY A 249 15.01 0.47 2.38
CA GLY A 249 14.83 0.94 3.75
C GLY A 249 15.24 -0.14 4.73
N LEU A 250 15.04 0.10 6.03
CA LEU A 250 15.24 -0.91 7.06
C LEU A 250 13.87 -1.47 7.48
N ILE A 251 13.58 -2.68 7.04
CA ILE A 251 12.30 -3.36 7.31
C ILE A 251 12.55 -4.37 8.42
N LEU A 252 11.94 -4.13 9.58
CA LEU A 252 11.99 -5.01 10.75
C LEU A 252 10.67 -5.75 10.99
N SER A 253 9.69 -5.49 10.15
CA SER A 253 8.37 -6.09 10.21
C SER A 253 8.38 -7.50 9.61
N GLU A 254 7.59 -8.40 10.18
CA GLU A 254 7.48 -9.79 9.70
C GLU A 254 6.71 -9.88 8.38
N ASP A 255 5.81 -8.93 8.12
CA ASP A 255 5.03 -8.78 6.90
C ASP A 255 5.78 -7.95 5.84
N ASN A 256 7.03 -8.35 5.57
CA ASN A 256 7.88 -7.70 4.58
C ASN A 256 7.36 -7.97 3.14
N PRO A 257 6.83 -6.96 2.42
CA PRO A 257 6.13 -7.17 1.15
C PRO A 257 7.07 -7.48 -0.02
N TYR A 258 8.39 -7.46 0.19
CA TYR A 258 9.39 -7.72 -0.85
C TYR A 258 9.94 -9.15 -0.82
N GLU A 259 9.48 -9.96 0.15
CA GLU A 259 9.84 -11.38 0.24
C GLU A 259 9.08 -12.23 -0.79
N ASN A 260 9.58 -13.43 -1.08
CA ASN A 260 8.94 -14.43 -1.96
C ASN A 260 8.66 -13.95 -3.39
N ARG A 261 9.44 -12.99 -3.90
CA ARG A 261 9.39 -12.59 -5.31
C ARG A 261 9.88 -13.72 -6.21
N ILE A 262 9.23 -13.88 -7.36
CA ILE A 262 9.67 -14.79 -8.41
C ILE A 262 11.11 -14.48 -8.83
N SER A 263 11.92 -15.52 -9.00
CA SER A 263 13.31 -15.36 -9.41
C SER A 263 13.41 -15.08 -10.92
N ASN A 264 14.49 -14.43 -11.35
CA ASN A 264 14.73 -14.24 -12.78
C ASN A 264 14.85 -15.58 -13.55
N SER A 265 15.32 -16.65 -12.90
CA SER A 265 15.35 -17.99 -13.50
C SER A 265 13.94 -18.56 -13.70
N ASP A 266 13.04 -18.33 -12.75
CA ASP A 266 11.65 -18.81 -12.84
C ASP A 266 10.83 -17.96 -13.83
N LEU A 267 11.26 -16.73 -14.10
CA LEU A 267 10.69 -15.87 -15.15
C LEU A 267 11.15 -16.25 -16.57
N ALA A 268 12.31 -16.90 -16.73
CA ALA A 268 12.90 -17.20 -18.03
C ALA A 268 11.98 -17.97 -18.99
N PRO A 269 11.17 -18.95 -18.55
CA PRO A 269 10.22 -19.65 -19.43
C PRO A 269 9.19 -18.75 -20.11
N PHE A 270 8.89 -17.58 -19.54
CA PHE A 270 7.88 -16.65 -20.05
C PHE A 270 8.43 -15.68 -21.09
N GLU A 271 9.75 -15.50 -21.22
CA GLU A 271 10.33 -14.67 -22.28
C GLU A 271 10.07 -15.27 -23.67
N GLY A 272 9.86 -14.41 -24.66
CA GLY A 272 9.67 -14.84 -26.04
C GLY A 272 8.78 -13.92 -26.86
N LEU A 273 8.55 -14.31 -28.11
CA LEU A 273 7.63 -13.66 -29.02
C LEU A 273 6.25 -14.32 -28.87
N TYR A 274 5.19 -13.52 -28.84
CA TYR A 274 3.82 -14.01 -28.74
C TYR A 274 2.92 -13.32 -29.74
N GLU A 275 1.86 -13.99 -30.15
CA GLU A 275 0.74 -13.37 -30.84
C GLU A 275 0.08 -12.29 -29.97
N TYR A 276 -0.51 -11.31 -30.64
CA TYR A 276 -1.27 -10.22 -30.03
C TYR A 276 -2.49 -9.88 -30.91
N LYS A 277 -3.32 -8.94 -30.45
CA LYS A 277 -4.55 -8.52 -31.12
C LYS A 277 -4.32 -8.16 -32.60
N ASP A 278 -5.34 -8.40 -33.42
CA ASP A 278 -5.37 -8.04 -34.84
C ASP A 278 -4.18 -8.55 -35.68
N GLY A 279 -3.62 -9.70 -35.30
CA GLY A 279 -2.47 -10.30 -35.98
C GLY A 279 -1.12 -9.68 -35.59
N GLY A 280 -1.11 -8.79 -34.61
CA GLY A 280 0.11 -8.22 -34.04
C GLY A 280 0.94 -9.23 -33.26
N GLN A 281 2.12 -8.80 -32.83
CA GLN A 281 3.03 -9.59 -32.01
C GLN A 281 3.61 -8.74 -30.89
N ILE A 282 3.91 -9.37 -29.76
CA ILE A 282 4.58 -8.73 -28.63
C ILE A 282 5.77 -9.57 -28.18
N THR A 283 6.84 -8.92 -27.74
CA THR A 283 7.98 -9.60 -27.14
C THR A 283 7.94 -9.40 -25.63
N LEU A 284 8.00 -10.49 -24.87
CA LEU A 284 8.14 -10.46 -23.41
C LEU A 284 9.62 -10.62 -23.03
N LYS A 285 10.09 -9.76 -22.13
CA LYS A 285 11.47 -9.75 -21.62
C LYS A 285 11.48 -9.57 -20.11
N ILE A 286 12.52 -10.06 -19.44
CA ILE A 286 12.73 -9.86 -18.01
C ILE A 286 13.32 -8.47 -17.75
N ASN A 287 12.67 -7.71 -16.87
CA ASN A 287 13.26 -6.57 -16.20
C ASN A 287 14.06 -7.07 -14.98
N LYS A 288 15.38 -7.20 -15.15
CA LYS A 288 16.28 -7.72 -14.11
C LYS A 288 16.39 -6.83 -12.87
N LYS A 289 16.08 -5.53 -12.99
CA LYS A 289 16.10 -4.57 -11.87
C LYS A 289 14.93 -4.87 -10.92
N ASP A 290 13.73 -4.95 -11.49
CA ASP A 290 12.49 -5.01 -10.72
C ASP A 290 11.93 -6.43 -10.57
N GLY A 291 12.59 -7.41 -11.19
CA GLY A 291 12.25 -8.84 -11.17
C GLY A 291 10.84 -9.09 -11.67
N ASP A 292 10.49 -8.43 -12.76
CA ASP A 292 9.18 -8.49 -13.43
C ASP A 292 9.41 -8.82 -14.92
N LEU A 293 8.32 -9.10 -15.64
CA LEU A 293 8.34 -9.07 -17.10
C LEU A 293 7.96 -7.68 -17.61
N TYR A 294 8.34 -7.38 -18.83
CA TYR A 294 7.81 -6.25 -19.57
C TYR A 294 7.64 -6.60 -21.04
N THR A 295 6.86 -5.78 -21.72
CA THR A 295 6.71 -5.83 -23.17
C THR A 295 6.82 -4.43 -23.77
N ILE A 296 7.03 -4.38 -25.09
CA ILE A 296 7.07 -3.14 -25.85
C ILE A 296 5.94 -3.21 -26.88
N VAL A 297 5.03 -2.24 -26.83
CA VAL A 297 3.94 -2.06 -27.79
C VAL A 297 3.98 -0.60 -28.24
N ASP A 298 4.10 -0.35 -29.54
CA ASP A 298 4.18 0.99 -30.12
C ASP A 298 5.22 1.89 -29.42
N GLU A 299 6.44 1.36 -29.25
CA GLU A 299 7.59 2.01 -28.57
C GLU A 299 7.43 2.25 -27.05
N LEU A 300 6.26 1.94 -26.49
CA LEU A 300 5.98 2.10 -25.06
C LEU A 300 6.27 0.81 -24.29
N VAL A 301 6.91 0.96 -23.14
CA VAL A 301 7.24 -0.14 -22.23
C VAL A 301 6.09 -0.36 -21.24
N TYR A 302 5.58 -1.59 -21.20
CA TYR A 302 4.52 -2.00 -20.29
C TYR A 302 4.99 -3.10 -19.36
N PRO A 303 5.02 -2.88 -18.04
CA PRO A 303 5.37 -3.91 -17.08
C PRO A 303 4.24 -4.95 -16.93
N LEU A 304 4.65 -6.17 -16.62
CA LEU A 304 3.80 -7.32 -16.29
C LEU A 304 4.23 -7.86 -14.93
N TYR A 305 3.31 -7.82 -13.98
CA TYR A 305 3.57 -8.16 -12.60
C TYR A 305 3.20 -9.62 -12.34
N HIS A 306 4.12 -10.37 -11.74
CA HIS A 306 3.85 -11.75 -11.32
C HIS A 306 2.92 -11.75 -10.11
N GLU A 307 1.80 -12.46 -10.21
CA GLU A 307 0.83 -12.58 -9.11
C GLU A 307 1.04 -13.88 -8.35
N LYS A 308 0.91 -15.01 -9.05
CA LYS A 308 1.08 -16.35 -8.49
C LYS A 308 1.14 -17.37 -9.63
N ASP A 309 1.95 -18.42 -9.46
CA ASP A 309 2.08 -19.51 -10.44
C ASP A 309 2.34 -18.95 -11.85
N ASP A 310 1.59 -19.38 -12.86
CA ASP A 310 1.65 -18.87 -14.24
C ASP A 310 0.72 -17.66 -14.50
N THR A 311 0.28 -16.98 -13.43
CA THR A 311 -0.60 -15.81 -13.52
C THR A 311 0.18 -14.53 -13.31
N PHE A 312 0.04 -13.64 -14.28
CA PHE A 312 0.56 -12.27 -14.26
C PHE A 312 -0.61 -11.29 -14.36
N SER A 313 -0.29 -10.02 -14.29
CA SER A 313 -1.25 -8.95 -14.55
C SER A 313 -0.55 -7.71 -15.10
N ASN A 314 -1.30 -6.86 -15.79
CA ASN A 314 -0.77 -5.62 -16.34
C ASN A 314 -1.01 -4.42 -15.39
N ILE A 315 -0.71 -3.21 -15.88
CA ILE A 315 -0.90 -1.93 -15.19
C ILE A 315 -2.37 -1.61 -14.84
N ALA A 316 -3.33 -2.23 -15.54
CA ALA A 316 -4.77 -2.12 -15.29
C ALA A 316 -5.30 -3.25 -14.38
N ASP A 317 -4.40 -4.04 -13.78
CA ASP A 317 -4.71 -5.24 -12.98
C ASP A 317 -5.51 -6.33 -13.74
N ILE A 318 -5.49 -6.31 -15.08
CA ILE A 318 -6.08 -7.37 -15.90
C ILE A 318 -5.18 -8.59 -15.82
N LYS A 319 -5.73 -9.75 -15.44
CA LYS A 319 -4.96 -10.99 -15.33
C LYS A 319 -4.57 -11.55 -16.69
N ILE A 320 -3.37 -12.09 -16.74
CA ILE A 320 -2.75 -12.75 -17.90
C ILE A 320 -2.39 -14.16 -17.45
N LEU A 321 -3.05 -15.16 -18.02
CA LEU A 321 -2.91 -16.55 -17.63
C LEU A 321 -2.07 -17.26 -18.69
N PHE A 322 -0.80 -17.56 -18.36
CA PHE A 322 0.03 -18.36 -19.24
C PHE A 322 -0.41 -19.82 -19.22
N LYS A 323 -0.18 -20.49 -20.35
CA LYS A 323 -0.56 -21.90 -20.56
C LYS A 323 0.67 -22.73 -20.81
N ARG A 324 0.74 -23.88 -20.14
CA ARG A 324 1.78 -24.89 -20.35
C ARG A 324 1.24 -26.09 -21.13
N ASN A 325 2.11 -26.73 -21.90
CA ASN A 325 1.83 -28.03 -22.50
C ASN A 325 2.18 -29.18 -21.53
N ALA A 326 1.97 -30.43 -21.97
CA ALA A 326 2.29 -31.62 -21.17
C ALA A 326 3.78 -31.80 -20.84
N SER A 327 4.67 -31.06 -21.51
CA SER A 327 6.11 -31.04 -21.27
C SER A 327 6.54 -29.82 -20.44
N ASP A 328 5.57 -29.16 -19.77
CA ASP A 328 5.78 -28.01 -18.88
C ASP A 328 6.32 -26.74 -19.58
N GLN A 329 6.18 -26.65 -20.89
CA GLN A 329 6.63 -25.48 -21.67
C GLN A 329 5.51 -24.46 -21.84
N ILE A 330 5.83 -23.16 -21.69
CA ILE A 330 4.91 -22.06 -22.00
C ILE A 330 4.60 -22.07 -23.51
N VAL A 331 3.33 -22.25 -23.86
CA VAL A 331 2.85 -22.30 -25.25
C VAL A 331 2.02 -21.08 -25.66
N GLY A 332 1.66 -20.22 -24.72
CA GLY A 332 0.85 -19.03 -24.98
C GLY A 332 0.27 -18.44 -23.69
N TYR A 333 -0.63 -17.47 -23.86
CA TYR A 333 -1.37 -16.85 -22.76
C TYR A 333 -2.81 -16.52 -23.18
N SER A 334 -3.67 -16.31 -22.19
CA SER A 334 -5.00 -15.72 -22.36
C SER A 334 -5.16 -14.52 -21.42
N LEU A 335 -5.96 -13.54 -21.81
CA LEU A 335 -6.39 -12.46 -20.92
C LEU A 335 -7.58 -12.94 -20.09
N ASP A 336 -7.76 -12.37 -18.90
CA ASP A 336 -8.93 -12.65 -18.07
C ASP A 336 -10.22 -12.40 -18.87
N ASN A 337 -11.17 -13.35 -18.80
CA ASN A 337 -12.41 -13.35 -19.59
C ASN A 337 -12.28 -13.47 -21.12
N ASP A 338 -11.07 -13.69 -21.68
CA ASP A 338 -10.89 -13.99 -23.10
C ASP A 338 -10.75 -15.52 -23.31
N ALA A 339 -11.60 -16.09 -24.16
CA ALA A 339 -11.52 -17.50 -24.55
C ALA A 339 -10.35 -17.77 -25.51
N LYS A 340 -9.81 -16.72 -26.15
CA LYS A 340 -8.71 -16.82 -27.10
C LYS A 340 -7.38 -17.02 -26.38
N VAL A 341 -6.61 -17.99 -26.87
CA VAL A 341 -5.20 -18.19 -26.49
C VAL A 341 -4.31 -17.58 -27.57
N TYR A 342 -3.47 -16.64 -27.17
CA TYR A 342 -2.42 -16.06 -27.99
C TYR A 342 -1.18 -16.94 -27.89
N LYS A 343 -0.72 -17.49 -29.01
CA LYS A 343 0.38 -18.47 -29.01
C LYS A 343 1.73 -17.80 -28.76
N LYS A 344 2.61 -18.55 -28.11
CA LYS A 344 4.06 -18.28 -28.13
C LYS A 344 4.59 -18.73 -29.50
N LEU A 345 5.37 -17.86 -30.16
CA LEU A 345 5.87 -18.01 -31.53
C LEU A 345 7.30 -18.55 -31.58
#